data_AF-A0AAV4MZ98-F1
#
_entry.id   AF-A0AAV4MZ98-F1
#
_cell.length_a   1.000
_cell.length_b   1.000
_cell.length_c   1.000
_cell.angle_alpha   90.00
_cell.angle_beta   90.00
_cell.angle_gamma   90.00
#
_symmetry.space_group_name_H-M   'P 1'
#
loop_
_entity.id
_entity.type
_entity.pdbx_description
1 polymer ?
#
loop_
_entity_poly.entity_id
_entity_poly.type
_entity_poly.pdbx_seq_one_letter_code
_entity_poly.pdbx_strand_id
1 'polypeptide(L)'
;MGGKLNRINALFDVWIDVQRRWVYLEGIFSGSADIQTLLPVETSRFQSISAEFLTLMKKVTKSLLERSSFPRFYFVGDEDLLEIIGNSKNIPRLQKHFKKMFAGVAAIILDEEDTVVTGIASKEGEEVVFSNRVSIKEHPKINEWLTLVEKEMRLTLATLLASAVSNIGPFKGGKLTRKNT
;
A
#
# COMPACT_ATOMS: atom_id res chain seq x y z
N MET A 1 -11.80 17.62 14.79
CA MET A 1 -10.68 17.54 13.83
C MET A 1 -9.40 18.29 14.27
N GLY A 2 -9.48 19.39 15.06
CA GLY A 2 -8.28 20.15 15.47
C GLY A 2 -7.28 19.45 16.41
N GLY A 3 -7.73 18.53 17.28
CA GLY A 3 -6.84 17.87 18.24
C GLY A 3 -5.80 16.93 17.63
N LYS A 4 -6.12 16.27 16.50
CA LYS A 4 -5.15 15.43 15.77
C LYS A 4 -4.08 16.28 15.09
N LEU A 5 -4.48 17.37 14.43
CA LEU A 5 -3.56 18.26 13.73
C LEU A 5 -2.59 18.95 14.70
N ASN A 6 -3.08 19.40 15.85
CA ASN A 6 -2.22 20.02 16.87
C ASN A 6 -1.20 19.03 17.45
N ARG A 7 -1.58 17.76 17.66
CA ARG A 7 -0.63 16.72 18.10
C ARG A 7 0.43 16.42 17.03
N ILE A 8 0.04 16.43 15.75
CA ILE A 8 0.95 16.23 14.63
C ILE A 8 1.95 17.40 14.54
N ASN A 9 1.48 18.64 14.66
CA ASN A 9 2.35 19.81 14.65
C ASN A 9 3.35 19.79 15.81
N ALA A 10 2.87 19.50 17.03
CA ALA A 10 3.75 19.37 18.19
C ALA A 10 4.79 18.23 18.03
N LEU A 11 4.40 17.13 17.40
CA LEU A 11 5.33 16.04 17.07
C LEU A 11 6.40 16.50 16.08
N PHE A 12 6.03 17.24 15.03
CA PHE A 12 6.99 17.77 14.06
C PHE A 12 7.95 18.78 14.68
N ASP A 13 7.48 19.65 15.57
CA ASP A 13 8.33 20.62 16.25
C ASP A 13 9.42 19.91 17.07
N VAL A 14 9.02 18.90 17.86
CA VAL A 14 9.95 18.09 18.66
C VAL A 14 10.90 17.31 17.76
N TRP A 15 10.39 16.70 16.68
CA TRP A 15 11.22 15.97 15.72
C TRP A 15 12.31 16.86 15.12
N ILE A 16 11.94 18.04 14.63
CA ILE A 16 12.88 18.96 13.98
C ILE A 16 13.96 19.42 14.95
N ASP A 17 13.60 19.67 16.21
CA ASP A 17 14.58 19.99 17.26
C ASP A 17 15.54 18.82 17.54
N VAL A 18 15.00 17.60 17.70
CA VAL A 18 15.82 16.38 17.89
C VAL A 18 16.77 16.17 16.71
N GLN A 19 16.27 16.28 15.48
CA GLN A 19 17.08 16.11 14.28
C GLN A 19 18.20 17.16 14.19
N ARG A 20 17.91 18.42 14.50
CA ARG A 20 18.90 19.50 14.50
C ARG A 20 20.01 19.24 15.52
N ARG A 21 19.64 18.86 16.75
CA ARG A 21 20.61 18.53 17.81
C ARG A 21 21.42 17.30 17.46
N TRP A 22 20.79 16.27 16.89
CA TRP A 22 21.47 15.06 16.46
C TRP A 22 22.52 15.35 15.39
N VAL A 23 22.19 16.13 14.34
CA VAL A 23 23.16 16.52 13.29
C VAL A 23 24.36 17.26 13.88
N TYR A 24 24.13 18.17 14.82
CA TYR A 24 25.22 18.90 15.49
C TYR A 24 26.12 17.96 16.31
N LEU A 25 25.53 17.09 17.12
CA LEU A 25 26.28 16.14 17.96
C LEU A 25 26.98 15.07 17.12
N GLU A 26 26.39 14.65 16.01
CA GLU A 26 26.99 13.71 15.06
C GLU A 26 28.31 14.30 14.56
N GLY A 27 28.32 15.54 14.06
CA GLY A 27 29.56 16.19 13.62
C GLY A 27 30.65 16.33 14.70
N ILE A 28 30.27 16.41 15.98
CA ILE A 28 31.22 16.45 17.11
C ILE A 28 31.79 15.07 17.42
N PHE A 29 30.92 14.06 17.59
CA PHE A 29 31.32 12.74 18.06
C PHE A 29 31.83 11.83 16.94
N SER A 30 31.46 12.07 15.68
CA SER A 30 31.97 11.32 14.51
C SER A 30 33.17 12.00 13.83
N GLY A 31 33.33 13.32 13.99
CA GLY A 31 34.35 14.10 13.28
C GLY A 31 35.75 14.10 13.88
N SER A 32 35.93 13.73 15.15
CA SER A 32 37.24 13.70 15.81
C SER A 32 37.43 12.49 16.71
N ALA A 33 38.48 11.70 16.45
CA ALA A 33 38.87 10.56 17.28
C ALA A 33 39.32 10.99 18.69
N ASP A 34 39.84 12.20 18.85
CA ASP A 34 40.29 12.72 20.14
C ASP A 34 39.10 12.96 21.09
N ILE A 35 37.96 13.40 20.56
CA ILE A 35 36.75 13.60 21.36
C ILE A 35 36.22 12.25 21.89
N GLN A 36 36.34 11.19 21.09
CA GLN A 36 35.93 9.85 21.51
C GLN A 36 36.80 9.29 22.64
N THR A 37 38.09 9.61 22.66
CA THR A 37 39.01 9.19 23.73
C THR A 37 38.88 10.05 24.97
N LEU A 38 38.60 11.35 24.82
CA LEU A 38 38.43 12.29 25.94
C LEU A 38 37.07 12.15 26.64
N LEU A 39 36.00 11.82 25.90
CA LEU A 39 34.63 11.70 26.42
C LEU A 39 34.01 10.34 26.05
N PRO A 40 34.57 9.21 26.55
CA PRO A 40 34.17 7.88 26.11
C PRO A 40 32.73 7.51 26.54
N VAL A 41 32.28 7.98 27.70
CA VAL A 41 30.93 7.70 28.22
C VAL A 41 29.87 8.40 27.39
N GLU A 42 30.07 9.68 27.11
CA GLU A 42 29.18 10.52 26.31
C GLU A 42 29.13 10.03 24.86
N THR A 43 30.28 9.63 24.32
CA THR A 43 30.39 9.03 22.99
C THR A 43 29.58 7.74 22.90
N SER A 44 29.76 6.82 23.85
CA SER A 44 29.01 5.56 23.88
C SER A 44 27.50 5.79 24.02
N ARG A 45 27.10 6.72 24.90
CA ARG A 45 25.70 7.11 25.06
C ARG A 45 25.10 7.69 23.78
N PHE A 46 25.83 8.58 23.11
CA PHE A 46 25.40 9.16 21.83
C PHE A 46 25.28 8.09 20.75
N GLN A 47 26.21 7.16 20.64
CA GLN A 47 26.15 6.05 19.67
C GLN A 47 24.89 5.19 19.87
N SER A 48 24.53 4.87 21.12
CA SER A 48 23.31 4.12 21.41
C SER A 48 22.05 4.87 20.96
N ILE A 49 21.92 6.15 21.32
CA ILE A 49 20.78 6.99 20.93
C ILE A 49 20.74 7.17 19.41
N SER A 50 21.89 7.34 18.77
CA SER A 50 22.01 7.48 17.32
C SER A 50 21.55 6.22 16.60
N ALA A 51 21.91 5.04 17.10
CA ALA A 51 21.44 3.77 16.55
C ALA A 51 19.91 3.62 16.64
N GLU A 52 19.32 3.99 17.77
CA GLU A 52 17.86 3.99 17.96
C GLU A 52 17.16 4.98 17.01
N PHE A 53 17.67 6.22 16.93
CA PHE A 53 17.13 7.25 16.05
C PHE A 53 17.19 6.85 14.58
N LEU A 54 18.34 6.35 14.10
CA LEU A 54 18.50 5.88 12.72
C LEU A 54 17.59 4.69 12.43
N THR A 55 17.37 3.80 13.39
CA THR A 55 16.43 2.69 13.25
C THR A 55 14.99 3.19 13.07
N LEU A 56 14.59 4.19 13.86
CA LEU A 56 13.28 4.82 13.74
C LEU A 56 13.12 5.54 12.38
N MET A 57 14.11 6.34 11.98
CA MET A 57 14.11 7.02 10.69
C MET A 57 13.98 6.06 9.51
N LYS A 58 14.75 4.95 9.53
CA LYS A 58 14.65 3.91 8.50
C LYS A 58 13.25 3.32 8.41
N LYS A 59 12.58 3.07 9.54
CA LYS A 59 11.19 2.56 9.56
C LYS A 59 10.22 3.55 8.94
N VAL A 60 10.32 4.84 9.29
CA VAL A 60 9.43 5.88 8.75
C VAL A 60 9.66 6.05 7.25
N THR A 61 10.91 6.21 6.81
CA THR A 61 11.24 6.35 5.38
C THR A 61 10.76 5.14 4.58
N LYS A 62 10.94 3.92 5.09
CA LYS A 62 10.44 2.71 4.43
C LYS A 62 8.91 2.75 4.26
N SER A 63 8.14 3.03 5.31
CA SER A 63 6.67 3.12 5.22
C SER A 63 6.24 4.17 4.19
N LEU A 64 6.88 5.35 4.18
CA LEU A 64 6.55 6.44 3.24
C LEU A 64 6.89 6.10 1.78
N LEU A 65 8.03 5.47 1.53
CA LEU A 65 8.43 5.04 0.19
C LEU A 65 7.45 4.01 -0.38
N GLU A 66 7.06 3.03 0.43
CA GLU A 66 6.11 1.99 0.04
C GLU A 66 4.74 2.61 -0.27
N ARG A 67 4.24 3.50 0.60
CA ARG A 67 2.96 4.22 0.37
C ARG A 67 2.98 5.09 -0.87
N SER A 68 4.12 5.70 -1.19
CA SER A 68 4.28 6.51 -2.40
C SER A 68 4.28 5.66 -3.67
N SER A 69 4.72 4.41 -3.58
CA SER A 69 4.77 3.49 -4.71
C SER A 69 3.42 2.90 -5.10
N PHE A 70 2.48 2.82 -4.16
CA PHE A 70 1.10 2.40 -4.40
C PHE A 70 0.14 3.16 -3.47
N PRO A 71 -0.57 4.20 -3.96
CA PRO A 71 -1.35 5.10 -3.12
C PRO A 71 -2.42 4.45 -2.25
N ARG A 72 -2.93 3.26 -2.63
CA ARG A 72 -3.90 2.50 -1.83
C ARG A 72 -3.35 2.10 -0.45
N PHE A 73 -2.02 2.03 -0.29
CA PHE A 73 -1.41 1.78 1.00
C PHE A 73 -1.69 2.90 2.01
N TYR A 74 -2.05 4.13 1.60
CA TYR A 74 -2.50 5.17 2.53
C TYR A 74 -3.79 4.79 3.30
N PHE A 75 -4.57 3.82 2.81
CA PHE A 75 -5.78 3.34 3.49
C PHE A 75 -5.52 2.23 4.53
N VAL A 76 -4.28 1.75 4.66
CA VAL A 76 -3.90 0.74 5.66
C VAL A 76 -2.99 1.32 6.73
N GLY A 77 -3.07 0.76 7.95
CA GLY A 77 -2.17 1.11 9.06
C GLY A 77 -0.76 0.58 8.84
N ASP A 78 0.20 1.05 9.64
CA ASP A 78 1.60 0.62 9.51
C ASP A 78 1.78 -0.88 9.79
N GLU A 79 1.04 -1.46 10.74
CA GLU A 79 1.05 -2.90 11.02
C GLU A 79 0.59 -3.72 9.81
N ASP A 80 -0.55 -3.34 9.21
CA ASP A 80 -1.06 -3.97 8.00
C ASP A 80 -0.09 -3.82 6.82
N LEU A 81 0.50 -2.63 6.65
CA LEU A 81 1.47 -2.37 5.58
C LEU A 81 2.71 -3.25 5.73
N LEU A 82 3.24 -3.37 6.95
CA LEU A 82 4.37 -4.25 7.24
C LEU A 82 4.02 -5.72 7.01
N GLU A 83 2.79 -6.13 7.33
CA GLU A 83 2.32 -7.49 7.04
C GLU A 83 2.23 -7.76 5.54
N ILE A 84 1.70 -6.80 4.75
CA ILE A 84 1.60 -6.86 3.29
C ILE A 84 3.00 -7.00 2.66
N ILE A 85 3.94 -6.13 3.04
CA ILE A 85 5.29 -6.14 2.48
C ILE A 85 6.06 -7.39 2.93
N GLY A 86 5.94 -7.75 4.21
CA GLY A 86 6.62 -8.91 4.81
C GLY A 86 6.12 -10.25 4.28
N ASN A 87 4.85 -10.34 3.89
CA ASN A 87 4.23 -11.53 3.30
C ASN A 87 3.94 -11.35 1.80
N SER A 88 4.69 -10.50 1.10
CA SER A 88 4.43 -10.17 -0.32
C SER A 88 4.43 -11.37 -1.28
N LYS A 89 5.05 -12.48 -0.89
CA LYS A 89 5.07 -13.75 -1.64
C LYS A 89 3.95 -14.74 -1.23
N ASN A 90 3.25 -14.48 -0.13
CA ASN A 90 2.19 -15.34 0.38
C ASN A 90 0.83 -14.67 0.12
N ILE A 91 0.32 -14.84 -1.10
CA ILE A 91 -0.90 -14.16 -1.58
C ILE A 91 -2.14 -14.47 -0.73
N PRO A 92 -2.36 -15.71 -0.22
CA PRO A 92 -3.47 -15.99 0.69
C PRO A 92 -3.49 -15.08 1.94
N ARG A 93 -2.33 -14.72 2.50
CA ARG A 93 -2.25 -13.78 3.63
C ARG A 93 -2.61 -12.35 3.24
N LEU A 94 -2.42 -11.97 1.98
CA LEU A 94 -2.73 -10.63 1.47
C LEU A 94 -4.24 -10.40 1.33
N GLN A 95 -5.02 -11.45 1.07
CA GLN A 95 -6.47 -11.38 0.81
C GLN A 95 -7.23 -10.54 1.86
N LYS A 96 -6.93 -10.73 3.14
CA LYS A 96 -7.62 -10.03 4.25
C LYS A 96 -7.46 -8.50 4.24
N HIS A 97 -6.47 -7.97 3.52
CA HIS A 97 -6.18 -6.54 3.46
C HIS A 97 -6.89 -5.83 2.29
N PHE A 98 -7.42 -6.55 1.29
CA PHE A 98 -8.06 -5.95 0.11
C PHE A 98 -9.27 -5.09 0.47
N LYS A 99 -10.12 -5.55 1.40
CA LYS A 99 -11.26 -4.78 1.93
C LYS A 99 -10.88 -3.45 2.58
N LYS A 100 -9.63 -3.28 3.02
CA LYS A 100 -9.11 -2.02 3.58
C LYS A 100 -8.57 -1.11 2.48
N MET A 101 -7.96 -1.68 1.44
CA MET A 101 -7.35 -0.93 0.32
C MET A 101 -8.39 -0.48 -0.73
N PHE A 102 -9.44 -1.27 -0.95
CA PHE A 102 -10.41 -1.08 -2.02
C PHE A 102 -11.83 -1.11 -1.49
N ALA A 103 -12.65 -0.14 -1.91
CA ALA A 103 -14.08 -0.19 -1.68
C ALA A 103 -14.70 -1.23 -2.62
N GLY A 104 -15.57 -2.09 -2.10
CA GLY A 104 -16.30 -3.10 -2.89
C GLY A 104 -15.51 -4.35 -3.26
N VAL A 105 -14.18 -4.38 -3.05
CA VAL A 105 -13.35 -5.58 -3.29
C VAL A 105 -13.01 -6.22 -1.96
N ALA A 106 -13.47 -7.46 -1.76
CA ALA A 106 -13.15 -8.26 -0.60
C ALA A 106 -11.91 -9.12 -0.82
N ALA A 107 -11.72 -9.64 -2.04
CA ALA A 107 -10.64 -10.55 -2.40
C ALA A 107 -10.28 -10.43 -3.89
N ILE A 108 -9.08 -10.89 -4.24
CA ILE A 108 -8.69 -11.18 -5.63
C ILE A 108 -8.92 -12.66 -5.93
N ILE A 109 -9.28 -12.97 -7.17
CA ILE A 109 -9.44 -14.34 -7.65
C ILE A 109 -8.12 -14.73 -8.31
N LEU A 110 -7.57 -15.88 -7.92
CA LEU A 110 -6.30 -16.41 -8.40
C LEU A 110 -6.53 -17.65 -9.27
N ASP A 111 -5.53 -18.02 -10.05
CA ASP A 111 -5.44 -19.33 -10.67
C ASP A 111 -5.07 -20.43 -9.68
N GLU A 112 -5.06 -21.68 -10.12
CA GLU A 112 -4.77 -22.85 -9.27
C GLU A 112 -3.36 -22.83 -8.66
N GLU A 113 -2.44 -22.09 -9.27
CA GLU A 113 -1.04 -21.97 -8.82
C GLU A 113 -0.75 -20.73 -7.96
N ASP A 114 -1.76 -19.88 -7.69
CA ASP A 114 -1.61 -18.58 -7.01
C ASP A 114 -0.59 -17.62 -7.68
N THR A 115 -0.39 -17.74 -8.99
CA THR A 115 0.59 -16.96 -9.75
C THR A 115 -0.03 -15.88 -10.65
N VAL A 116 -1.32 -16.00 -10.94
CA VAL A 116 -2.04 -15.12 -11.85
C VAL A 116 -3.34 -14.64 -11.21
N VAL A 117 -3.54 -13.32 -11.19
CA VAL A 117 -4.81 -12.73 -10.81
C VAL A 117 -5.78 -12.77 -11.99
N THR A 118 -6.89 -13.48 -11.82
CA THR A 118 -7.91 -13.69 -12.85
C THR A 118 -9.12 -12.77 -12.70
N GLY A 119 -9.32 -12.20 -11.51
CA GLY A 119 -10.44 -11.29 -11.25
C GLY A 119 -10.47 -10.77 -9.82
N ILE A 120 -11.62 -10.22 -9.45
CA ILE A 120 -11.93 -9.70 -8.11
C ILE A 120 -13.29 -10.19 -7.63
N ALA A 121 -13.44 -10.30 -6.32
CA ALA A 121 -14.69 -10.68 -5.66
C ALA A 121 -15.08 -9.66 -4.58
N SER A 122 -16.37 -9.38 -4.48
CA SER A 122 -16.97 -8.56 -3.41
C SER A 122 -17.29 -9.40 -2.17
N LYS A 123 -17.71 -8.75 -1.09
CA LYS A 123 -18.13 -9.45 0.14
C LYS A 123 -19.50 -10.10 0.00
N GLU A 124 -20.29 -9.65 -0.98
CA GLU A 124 -21.62 -10.16 -1.31
C GLU A 124 -21.57 -11.34 -2.30
N GLY A 125 -20.38 -11.69 -2.81
CA GLY A 125 -20.19 -12.77 -3.77
C GLY A 125 -20.30 -12.36 -5.24
N GLU A 126 -20.44 -11.06 -5.53
CA GLU A 126 -20.24 -10.56 -6.91
C GLU A 126 -18.79 -10.78 -7.34
N GLU A 127 -18.60 -11.37 -8.51
CA GLU A 127 -17.29 -11.60 -9.11
C GLU A 127 -17.16 -10.87 -10.45
N VAL A 128 -16.00 -10.26 -10.66
CA VAL A 128 -15.63 -9.64 -11.93
C VAL A 128 -14.35 -10.30 -12.42
N VAL A 129 -14.48 -11.07 -13.50
CA VAL A 129 -13.34 -11.66 -14.21
C VAL A 129 -12.68 -10.58 -15.07
N PHE A 130 -11.37 -10.47 -14.99
CA PHE A 130 -10.61 -9.48 -15.75
C PHE A 130 -10.54 -9.80 -17.24
N SER A 131 -10.49 -8.75 -18.06
CA SER A 131 -10.33 -8.88 -19.51
C SER A 131 -8.93 -9.38 -19.84
N ASN A 132 -7.91 -8.83 -19.16
CA ASN A 132 -6.53 -9.31 -19.20
C ASN A 132 -6.12 -9.80 -17.81
N ARG A 133 -5.57 -11.01 -17.72
CA ARG A 133 -5.07 -11.54 -16.45
C ARG A 133 -3.77 -10.86 -16.04
N VAL A 134 -3.52 -10.71 -14.75
CA VAL A 134 -2.30 -10.06 -14.23
C VAL A 134 -1.35 -11.11 -13.64
N SER A 135 -0.16 -11.24 -14.23
CA SER A 135 0.88 -12.16 -13.76
C SER A 135 1.65 -11.59 -12.58
N ILE A 136 1.62 -12.28 -11.43
CA ILE A 136 2.42 -11.93 -10.24
C ILE A 136 3.88 -12.35 -10.45
N LYS A 137 4.12 -13.42 -11.22
CA LYS A 137 5.46 -13.93 -11.51
C LYS A 137 6.28 -12.97 -12.38
N GLU A 138 5.65 -12.36 -13.38
CA GLU A 138 6.30 -11.36 -14.24
C GLU A 138 6.52 -10.02 -13.52
N HIS A 139 5.72 -9.73 -12.50
CA HIS A 139 5.77 -8.51 -11.69
C HIS A 139 5.98 -8.84 -10.21
N PRO A 140 7.19 -9.28 -9.81
CA PRO A 140 7.45 -9.85 -8.48
C PRO A 140 7.37 -8.82 -7.35
N LYS A 141 7.42 -7.52 -7.64
CA LYS A 141 7.25 -6.49 -6.62
C LYS A 141 5.76 -6.23 -6.39
N ILE A 142 5.38 -6.23 -5.11
CA ILE A 142 3.97 -6.17 -4.70
C ILE A 142 3.22 -4.94 -5.23
N ASN A 143 3.87 -3.78 -5.20
CA ASN A 143 3.30 -2.54 -5.69
C ASN A 143 3.08 -2.56 -7.22
N GLU A 144 3.92 -3.27 -7.99
CA GLU A 144 3.80 -3.34 -9.44
C GLU A 144 2.54 -4.12 -9.85
N TRP A 145 2.38 -5.35 -9.39
CA TRP A 145 1.22 -6.16 -9.76
C TRP A 145 -0.08 -5.61 -9.15
N LEU A 146 -0.06 -5.03 -7.94
CA LEU A 146 -1.25 -4.35 -7.38
C LEU A 146 -1.68 -3.14 -8.21
N THR A 147 -0.72 -2.39 -8.75
CA THR A 147 -1.00 -1.28 -9.67
C THR A 147 -1.63 -1.77 -10.97
N LEU A 148 -1.17 -2.91 -11.49
CA LEU A 148 -1.76 -3.55 -12.67
C LEU A 148 -3.18 -4.07 -12.40
N VAL A 149 -3.41 -4.70 -11.24
CA VAL A 149 -4.75 -5.12 -10.80
C VAL A 149 -5.71 -3.92 -10.73
N GLU A 150 -5.28 -2.79 -10.14
CA GLU A 150 -6.11 -1.58 -10.09
C GLU A 150 -6.38 -0.98 -11.48
N LYS A 151 -5.40 -1.02 -12.38
CA LYS A 151 -5.57 -0.60 -13.77
C LYS A 151 -6.59 -1.49 -14.48
N GLU A 152 -6.43 -2.80 -14.38
CA GLU A 152 -7.26 -3.78 -15.08
C GLU A 152 -8.69 -3.82 -14.54
N MET A 153 -8.89 -3.65 -13.24
CA MET A 153 -10.21 -3.47 -12.62
C MET A 153 -10.97 -2.32 -13.30
N ARG A 154 -10.34 -1.16 -13.48
CA ARG A 154 -10.97 -0.01 -14.14
C ARG A 154 -11.27 -0.27 -15.61
N LEU A 155 -10.33 -0.88 -16.33
CA LEU A 155 -10.49 -1.20 -17.76
C LEU A 155 -11.60 -2.23 -17.99
N THR A 156 -11.63 -3.29 -17.19
CA THR A 156 -12.64 -4.34 -17.27
C THR A 156 -14.02 -3.77 -16.97
N LEU A 157 -14.20 -3.01 -15.90
CA LEU A 157 -15.49 -2.39 -15.57
C LEU A 157 -15.96 -1.42 -16.66
N ALA A 158 -15.06 -0.60 -17.23
CA ALA A 158 -15.39 0.28 -18.35
C ALA A 158 -15.83 -0.50 -19.60
N THR A 159 -15.17 -1.62 -19.90
CA THR A 159 -15.48 -2.50 -21.04
C THR A 159 -16.83 -3.20 -20.86
N LEU A 160 -17.09 -3.72 -19.66
CA LEU A 160 -18.38 -4.32 -19.30
C LEU A 160 -19.51 -3.30 -19.39
N LEU A 161 -19.28 -2.07 -18.92
CA LEU A 161 -20.26 -0.99 -19.02
C LEU A 161 -20.56 -0.64 -20.48
N ALA A 162 -19.54 -0.46 -21.32
CA ALA A 162 -19.71 -0.17 -22.74
C ALA A 162 -20.49 -1.28 -23.46
N SER A 163 -20.21 -2.54 -23.11
CA SER A 163 -20.92 -3.71 -23.63
C SER A 163 -22.38 -3.73 -23.18
N ALA A 164 -22.65 -3.47 -21.89
CA ALA A 164 -23.99 -3.40 -21.34
C ALA A 164 -24.83 -2.29 -22.00
N VAL A 165 -24.26 -1.09 -22.20
CA VAL A 165 -24.94 0.04 -22.86
C VAL A 165 -25.28 -0.29 -24.32
N SER A 166 -24.37 -0.94 -25.04
CA SER A 166 -24.60 -1.36 -26.43
C SER A 166 -25.72 -2.40 -26.53
N ASN A 167 -25.81 -3.30 -25.56
CA ASN A 167 -26.87 -4.33 -25.48
C ASN A 167 -28.25 -3.78 -25.07
N ILE A 168 -28.33 -2.55 -24.55
CA ILE A 168 -29.62 -1.89 -24.23
C ILE A 168 -30.28 -1.33 -25.50
N GLY A 169 -29.52 -0.94 -26.52
CA GLY A 169 -30.05 -0.42 -27.79
C GLY A 169 -31.07 -1.34 -28.48
N PRO A 170 -30.80 -2.66 -28.63
CA PRO A 170 -31.74 -3.64 -29.18
C PRO A 170 -33.06 -3.80 -28.40
N PHE A 171 -33.06 -3.53 -27.09
CA PHE A 171 -34.25 -3.73 -26.24
C PHE A 171 -35.36 -2.70 -26.49
N LYS A 172 -35.02 -1.51 -27.02
CA LYS A 172 -36.02 -0.47 -27.33
C LYS A 172 -36.75 -0.69 -28.67
N GLY A 173 -36.32 -1.64 -29.51
CA GLY A 173 -36.91 -1.92 -30.83
C GLY A 173 -37.81 -3.17 -30.90
N GLY A 174 -37.82 -4.01 -29.86
CA GLY A 174 -38.58 -5.26 -29.87
C GLY A 174 -40.04 -5.07 -29.46
N LYS A 175 -40.97 -5.08 -30.42
CA LYS A 175 -42.39 -5.35 -30.13
C LYS A 175 -42.45 -6.69 -29.41
N LEU A 176 -42.86 -6.67 -28.14
CA LEU A 176 -43.27 -7.85 -27.37
C LEU A 176 -44.49 -8.47 -28.07
N THR A 177 -44.27 -9.39 -29.01
CA THR A 177 -45.35 -10.25 -29.49
C THR A 177 -45.66 -11.23 -28.37
N ARG A 178 -46.75 -10.95 -27.66
CA ARG A 178 -47.42 -11.89 -26.76
C ARG A 178 -47.75 -13.14 -27.58
N LYS A 179 -46.96 -14.22 -27.42
CA LYS A 179 -47.39 -15.55 -27.85
C LYS A 179 -48.59 -15.91 -26.97
N ASN A 180 -49.78 -15.81 -27.54
CA ASN A 180 -50.98 -16.38 -26.96
C ASN A 180 -50.82 -17.90 -26.94
N THR A 181 -51.21 -18.46 -25.80
CA THR A 181 -51.60 -19.85 -25.56
C THR A 181 -52.55 -20.38 -26.62
#